data_AF-A0A3B9EU98-F1
#
_entry.id   AF-A0A3B9EU98-F1
#
_cell.length_a   1.000
_cell.length_b   1.000
_cell.length_c   1.000
_cell.angle_alpha   90.00
_cell.angle_beta   90.00
_cell.angle_gamma   90.00
#
_symmetry.space_group_name_H-M   'P 1'
#
loop_
_entity.id
_entity.type
_entity.pdbx_description
1 polymer ?
#
loop_
_entity_poly.entity_id
_entity_poly.type
_entity_poly.pdbx_seq_one_letter_code
_entity_poly.pdbx_strand_id
1 'polypeptide(L)'
;AGNEGSSQWKHITAPADGDSVMAVGGVTDQRQRISFSSIGPTADGRIKPDVMAQGSSTAYATNDMAFTGNGTSFSCPLISGMAACLWQLNPSKSNMEIFRQIVESADRASFPDNNYGYGIPNFEHAFYQIGLQQSLSQLRVDIFPNPVENTIYISTNLGDREEEVSIRITDLTGNLLSEMKVSLENDGMAELDFPYSSGIYIMQLTIGETSIVKKILK
;
A
#
# COMPACT_ATOMS: atom_id res chain seq x y z
N ALA A 1 13.72 -4.72 12.36
CA ALA A 1 14.48 -5.83 12.96
C ALA A 1 15.50 -5.35 13.98
N GLY A 2 16.31 -4.36 13.61
CA GLY A 2 17.48 -3.94 14.38
C GLY A 2 18.75 -4.08 13.55
N ASN A 3 19.82 -3.41 13.98
CA ASN A 3 21.12 -3.42 13.29
C ASN A 3 22.20 -4.12 14.13
N GLU A 4 21.80 -5.14 14.91
CA GLU A 4 22.67 -5.83 15.87
C GLU A 4 23.34 -7.09 15.29
N GLY A 5 23.04 -7.51 14.06
CA GLY A 5 23.46 -8.79 13.49
C GLY A 5 24.98 -9.03 13.43
N SER A 6 25.78 -7.97 13.52
CA SER A 6 27.25 -8.01 13.59
C SER A 6 27.81 -7.80 15.00
N SER A 7 26.97 -7.47 15.99
CA SER A 7 27.38 -7.28 17.37
C SER A 7 27.50 -8.62 18.11
N GLN A 8 27.90 -8.59 19.39
CA GLN A 8 27.83 -9.81 20.22
C GLN A 8 26.39 -10.22 20.51
N TRP A 9 25.46 -9.26 20.55
CA TRP A 9 24.04 -9.51 20.81
C TRP A 9 23.36 -10.22 19.64
N LYS A 10 23.53 -9.75 18.38
CA LYS A 10 23.01 -10.38 17.14
C LYS A 10 21.50 -10.41 16.96
N HIS A 11 20.75 -10.40 18.04
CA HIS A 11 19.34 -10.77 18.04
C HIS A 11 18.41 -9.60 17.69
N ILE A 12 17.20 -9.96 17.27
CA ILE A 12 16.05 -9.05 17.18
C ILE A 12 15.85 -8.36 18.53
N THR A 13 15.51 -7.07 18.51
CA THR A 13 15.30 -6.25 19.70
C THR A 13 13.86 -5.77 19.79
N ALA A 14 13.41 -5.41 21.00
CA ALA A 14 12.15 -4.71 21.16
C ALA A 14 12.13 -3.39 20.37
N PRO A 15 10.98 -3.00 19.78
CA PRO A 15 9.68 -3.69 19.78
C PRO A 15 9.50 -4.72 18.64
N ALA A 16 10.55 -5.02 17.86
CA ALA A 16 10.46 -5.90 16.69
C ALA A 16 10.26 -7.39 17.06
N ASP A 17 10.39 -7.75 18.33
CA ASP A 17 10.06 -9.06 18.88
C ASP A 17 8.55 -9.24 19.16
N GLY A 18 7.72 -8.19 19.02
CA GLY A 18 6.27 -8.30 19.16
C GLY A 18 5.64 -9.27 18.16
N ASP A 19 4.61 -10.02 18.60
CA ASP A 19 3.90 -11.00 17.75
C ASP A 19 3.07 -10.34 16.64
N SER A 20 2.49 -9.20 16.94
CA SER A 20 1.64 -8.40 16.07
C SER A 20 2.41 -7.24 15.42
N VAL A 21 3.74 -7.18 15.62
CA VAL A 21 4.63 -6.17 15.04
C VAL A 21 5.37 -6.78 13.86
N MET A 22 5.27 -6.16 12.68
CA MET A 22 6.05 -6.60 11.51
C MET A 22 7.50 -6.13 11.64
N ALA A 23 8.39 -7.07 11.95
CA ALA A 23 9.82 -6.87 11.94
C ALA A 23 10.34 -7.02 10.52
N VAL A 24 10.92 -5.94 10.00
CA VAL A 24 11.55 -5.94 8.69
C VAL A 24 13.06 -6.03 8.85
N GLY A 25 13.68 -7.05 8.25
CA GLY A 25 15.13 -7.19 8.11
C GLY A 25 15.63 -6.62 6.79
N GLY A 26 16.96 -6.56 6.63
CA GLY A 26 17.60 -5.88 5.50
C GLY A 26 18.37 -6.82 4.57
N VAL A 27 18.21 -6.61 3.27
CA VAL A 27 19.00 -7.28 2.20
C VAL A 27 19.70 -6.27 1.30
N THR A 28 20.70 -6.73 0.56
CA THR A 28 21.27 -6.03 -0.59
C THR A 28 20.33 -6.11 -1.81
N ASP A 29 20.66 -5.36 -2.85
CA ASP A 29 20.06 -5.48 -4.19
C ASP A 29 20.14 -6.91 -4.77
N GLN A 30 21.18 -7.66 -4.39
CA GLN A 30 21.36 -9.07 -4.72
C GLN A 30 20.63 -10.04 -3.77
N ARG A 31 19.68 -9.53 -2.96
CA ARG A 31 18.86 -10.32 -2.02
C ARG A 31 19.68 -11.04 -0.93
N GLN A 32 20.91 -10.61 -0.69
CA GLN A 32 21.76 -11.15 0.37
C GLN A 32 21.49 -10.40 1.68
N ARG A 33 21.35 -11.11 2.80
CA ARG A 33 21.15 -10.47 4.11
C ARG A 33 22.31 -9.54 4.41
N ILE A 34 22.04 -8.27 4.73
CA ILE A 34 23.08 -7.33 5.14
C ILE A 34 23.60 -7.74 6.51
N SER A 35 24.93 -7.77 6.69
CA SER A 35 25.59 -8.40 7.85
C SER A 35 25.04 -7.93 9.20
N PHE A 36 24.76 -6.63 9.35
CA PHE A 36 24.25 -6.04 10.57
C PHE A 36 22.74 -6.21 10.78
N SER A 37 21.95 -6.74 9.83
CA SER A 37 20.53 -7.02 10.09
C SER A 37 20.42 -8.02 11.24
N SER A 38 19.70 -7.64 12.30
CA SER A 38 19.42 -8.52 13.44
C SER A 38 18.76 -9.83 13.00
N ILE A 39 19.05 -10.90 13.74
CA ILE A 39 18.67 -12.28 13.44
C ILE A 39 17.72 -12.77 14.53
N GLY A 40 16.71 -13.56 14.18
CA GLY A 40 15.89 -14.26 15.16
C GLY A 40 16.63 -15.41 15.87
N PRO A 41 15.88 -16.28 16.57
CA PRO A 41 14.45 -16.11 16.87
C PRO A 41 14.25 -14.99 17.91
N THR A 42 13.00 -14.72 18.26
CA THR A 42 12.68 -13.99 19.50
C THR A 42 13.08 -14.84 20.72
N ALA A 43 13.07 -14.22 21.92
CA ALA A 43 13.40 -14.92 23.17
C ALA A 43 12.49 -16.14 23.45
N ASP A 44 11.25 -16.13 22.96
CA ASP A 44 10.27 -17.21 23.05
C ASP A 44 10.24 -18.13 21.81
N GLY A 45 11.21 -18.00 20.89
CA GLY A 45 11.43 -18.96 19.80
C GLY A 45 10.62 -18.70 18.51
N ARG A 46 9.90 -17.57 18.39
CA ARG A 46 9.20 -17.22 17.16
C ARG A 46 10.19 -16.79 16.08
N ILE A 47 9.85 -17.08 14.83
CA ILE A 47 10.59 -16.61 13.66
C ILE A 47 10.50 -15.09 13.59
N LYS A 48 11.66 -14.44 13.58
CA LYS A 48 11.85 -13.02 13.23
C LYS A 48 13.19 -12.85 12.48
N PRO A 49 13.37 -11.82 11.64
CA PRO A 49 12.34 -10.87 11.19
C PRO A 49 11.17 -11.58 10.49
N ASP A 50 10.03 -10.92 10.28
CA ASP A 50 8.95 -11.54 9.51
C ASP A 50 9.29 -11.54 8.02
N VAL A 51 9.79 -10.41 7.52
CA VAL A 51 10.11 -10.24 6.11
C VAL A 51 11.38 -9.42 5.92
N MET A 52 11.89 -9.43 4.69
CA MET A 52 13.09 -8.71 4.28
C MET A 52 12.78 -7.69 3.19
N ALA A 53 13.45 -6.56 3.22
CA ALA A 53 13.46 -5.59 2.13
C ALA A 53 14.84 -4.98 1.95
N GLN A 54 15.04 -4.23 0.86
CA GLN A 54 16.34 -3.61 0.60
C GLN A 54 16.73 -2.68 1.75
N GLY A 55 17.91 -2.93 2.32
CA GLY A 55 18.48 -2.17 3.44
C GLY A 55 19.94 -1.79 3.21
N SER A 56 20.53 -2.16 2.07
CA SER A 56 21.84 -1.68 1.63
C SER A 56 21.68 -0.79 0.41
N SER A 57 22.44 0.30 0.38
CA SER A 57 22.44 1.27 -0.71
C SER A 57 21.03 1.72 -1.11
N THR A 58 20.11 1.77 -0.14
CA THR A 58 18.71 2.10 -0.38
C THR A 58 18.62 3.58 -0.72
N ALA A 59 18.05 3.91 -1.86
CA ALA A 59 17.87 5.29 -2.29
C ALA A 59 16.84 6.01 -1.39
N TYR A 60 17.15 7.22 -0.98
CA TYR A 60 16.22 8.10 -0.26
C TYR A 60 16.45 9.55 -0.68
N ALA A 61 15.41 10.38 -0.55
CA ALA A 61 15.49 11.80 -0.84
C ALA A 61 15.53 12.63 0.44
N THR A 62 16.30 13.71 0.42
CA THR A 62 16.21 14.79 1.42
C THR A 62 16.34 16.12 0.71
N ASN A 63 15.40 17.03 0.97
CA ASN A 63 15.20 18.24 0.15
C ASN A 63 15.07 17.85 -1.34
N ASP A 64 15.86 18.46 -2.22
CA ASP A 64 15.84 18.23 -3.67
C ASP A 64 16.96 17.28 -4.16
N MET A 65 17.54 16.48 -3.26
CA MET A 65 18.67 15.59 -3.57
C MET A 65 18.39 14.14 -3.19
N ALA A 66 18.93 13.23 -4.00
CA ALA A 66 18.89 11.79 -3.75
C ALA A 66 20.22 11.30 -3.18
N PHE A 67 20.13 10.43 -2.18
CA PHE A 67 21.25 9.79 -1.50
C PHE A 67 20.99 8.29 -1.38
N THR A 68 21.99 7.56 -0.89
CA THR A 68 21.85 6.14 -0.54
C THR A 68 22.24 5.91 0.91
N GLY A 69 21.54 4.99 1.57
CA GLY A 69 21.74 4.68 2.98
C GLY A 69 21.74 3.17 3.27
N ASN A 70 22.28 2.81 4.44
CA ASN A 70 22.37 1.43 4.90
C ASN A 70 21.70 1.31 6.28
N GLY A 71 20.82 0.33 6.45
CA GLY A 71 20.07 0.13 7.68
C GLY A 71 18.76 -0.62 7.48
N THR A 72 18.36 -1.43 8.45
CA THR A 72 16.98 -1.98 8.46
C THR A 72 15.92 -0.87 8.60
N SER A 73 16.33 0.32 9.07
CA SER A 73 15.53 1.55 9.07
C SER A 73 15.10 2.00 7.67
N PHE A 74 15.83 1.63 6.61
CA PHE A 74 15.41 1.90 5.22
C PHE A 74 14.50 0.80 4.67
N SER A 75 14.68 -0.44 5.15
CA SER A 75 13.81 -1.57 4.78
C SER A 75 12.39 -1.42 5.35
N CYS A 76 12.27 -0.91 6.58
CA CYS A 76 10.99 -0.69 7.26
C CYS A 76 10.00 0.18 6.44
N PRO A 77 10.32 1.43 6.03
CA PRO A 77 9.40 2.26 5.27
C PRO A 77 9.06 1.72 3.88
N LEU A 78 9.93 0.90 3.25
CA LEU A 78 9.59 0.22 2.00
C LEU A 78 8.41 -0.73 2.18
N ILE A 79 8.47 -1.58 3.21
CA ILE A 79 7.37 -2.50 3.54
C ILE A 79 6.14 -1.74 4.04
N SER A 80 6.30 -0.67 4.84
CA SER A 80 5.17 0.15 5.27
C SER A 80 4.43 0.81 4.10
N GLY A 81 5.16 1.31 3.09
CA GLY A 81 4.56 1.87 1.88
C GLY A 81 3.80 0.81 1.08
N MET A 82 4.40 -0.37 0.90
CA MET A 82 3.73 -1.53 0.29
C MET A 82 2.47 -1.90 1.06
N ALA A 83 2.53 -2.00 2.39
CA ALA A 83 1.38 -2.32 3.23
C ALA A 83 0.26 -1.29 3.08
N ALA A 84 0.58 0.01 3.04
CA ALA A 84 -0.38 1.08 2.82
C ALA A 84 -1.08 0.94 1.44
N CYS A 85 -0.33 0.62 0.37
CA CYS A 85 -0.91 0.39 -0.94
C CYS A 85 -1.85 -0.83 -0.96
N LEU A 86 -1.47 -1.94 -0.32
CA LEU A 86 -2.33 -3.11 -0.17
C LEU A 86 -3.61 -2.79 0.62
N TRP A 87 -3.48 -1.98 1.66
CA TRP A 87 -4.61 -1.58 2.48
C TRP A 87 -5.55 -0.62 1.74
N GLN A 88 -4.99 0.28 0.93
CA GLN A 88 -5.78 1.14 0.05
C GLN A 88 -6.56 0.34 -0.99
N LEU A 89 -5.99 -0.76 -1.49
CA LEU A 89 -6.68 -1.66 -2.42
C LEU A 89 -7.93 -2.27 -1.77
N ASN A 90 -7.86 -2.66 -0.50
CA ASN A 90 -9.01 -3.21 0.23
C ASN A 90 -9.11 -2.65 1.66
N PRO A 91 -9.76 -1.49 1.85
CA PRO A 91 -9.84 -0.82 3.15
C PRO A 91 -10.60 -1.60 4.23
N SER A 92 -11.42 -2.59 3.85
CA SER A 92 -12.15 -3.41 4.82
C SER A 92 -11.27 -4.45 5.51
N LYS A 93 -10.03 -4.65 5.04
CA LYS A 93 -9.08 -5.58 5.65
C LYS A 93 -8.56 -5.04 6.97
N SER A 94 -8.40 -5.94 7.93
CA SER A 94 -7.69 -5.66 9.17
C SER A 94 -6.18 -5.57 8.94
N ASN A 95 -5.48 -4.92 9.87
CA ASN A 95 -4.02 -4.85 9.88
C ASN A 95 -3.36 -6.24 9.80
N MET A 96 -3.93 -7.21 10.53
CA MET A 96 -3.41 -8.58 10.58
C MET A 96 -3.69 -9.38 9.32
N GLU A 97 -4.73 -9.03 8.54
CA GLU A 97 -4.90 -9.62 7.21
C GLU A 97 -3.85 -9.09 6.24
N ILE A 98 -3.61 -7.78 6.22
CA ILE A 98 -2.52 -7.19 5.40
C ILE A 98 -1.17 -7.78 5.79
N PHE A 99 -0.90 -7.91 7.09
CA PHE A 99 0.30 -8.55 7.63
C PHE A 99 0.49 -9.95 7.03
N ARG A 100 -0.54 -10.80 7.11
CA ARG A 100 -0.46 -12.18 6.62
C ARG A 100 -0.25 -12.25 5.13
N GLN A 101 -0.93 -11.41 4.36
CA GLN A 101 -0.77 -11.36 2.90
C GLN A 101 0.67 -10.99 2.48
N ILE A 102 1.29 -10.04 3.18
CA ILE A 102 2.70 -9.71 2.95
C ILE A 102 3.60 -10.91 3.25
N VAL A 103 3.39 -11.58 4.38
CA VAL A 103 4.17 -12.76 4.79
C VAL A 103 3.99 -13.94 3.83
N GLU A 104 2.74 -14.26 3.47
CA GLU A 104 2.39 -15.35 2.56
C GLU A 104 2.91 -15.12 1.13
N SER A 105 3.08 -13.85 0.74
CA SER A 105 3.64 -13.50 -0.57
C SER A 105 5.16 -13.65 -0.67
N ALA A 106 5.85 -13.90 0.44
CA ALA A 106 7.31 -13.86 0.50
C ALA A 106 8.00 -15.15 0.00
N ASP A 107 9.21 -15.01 -0.52
CA ASP A 107 9.95 -16.07 -1.24
C ASP A 107 10.37 -17.28 -0.38
N ARG A 108 10.22 -17.22 0.94
CA ARG A 108 10.47 -18.31 1.88
C ARG A 108 9.25 -18.62 2.76
N ALA A 109 8.05 -18.22 2.35
CA ALA A 109 6.84 -18.39 3.16
C ALA A 109 6.62 -19.83 3.65
N SER A 110 6.93 -20.82 2.81
CA SER A 110 6.79 -22.25 3.14
C SER A 110 7.93 -22.82 4.00
N PHE A 111 9.10 -22.18 4.01
CA PHE A 111 10.31 -22.65 4.70
C PHE A 111 11.05 -21.48 5.35
N PRO A 112 10.44 -20.83 6.36
CA PRO A 112 11.04 -19.65 6.98
C PRO A 112 12.26 -20.01 7.85
N ASP A 113 13.14 -19.03 8.05
CA ASP A 113 14.32 -19.16 8.91
C ASP A 113 14.58 -17.88 9.73
N ASN A 114 15.50 -17.93 10.69
CA ASN A 114 15.78 -16.80 11.58
C ASN A 114 16.64 -15.68 10.94
N ASN A 115 17.25 -15.93 9.78
CA ASN A 115 18.05 -14.93 9.06
C ASN A 115 17.17 -14.10 8.11
N TYR A 116 16.20 -14.73 7.45
CA TYR A 116 15.37 -14.14 6.41
C TYR A 116 13.89 -14.04 6.81
N GLY A 117 13.48 -14.65 7.92
CA GLY A 117 12.06 -14.77 8.21
C GLY A 117 11.36 -15.62 7.16
N TYR A 118 10.22 -15.11 6.70
CA TYR A 118 9.47 -15.63 5.56
C TYR A 118 10.03 -15.11 4.22
N GLY A 119 11.09 -14.30 4.23
CA GLY A 119 11.83 -13.90 3.04
C GLY A 119 11.45 -12.54 2.48
N ILE A 120 11.68 -12.34 1.18
CA ILE A 120 11.38 -11.08 0.49
C ILE A 120 9.97 -11.15 -0.11
N PRO A 121 9.03 -10.26 0.28
CA PRO A 121 7.67 -10.22 -0.24
C PRO A 121 7.61 -9.99 -1.76
N ASN A 122 6.71 -10.70 -2.44
CA ASN A 122 6.32 -10.38 -3.81
C ASN A 122 5.06 -9.51 -3.79
N PHE A 123 5.23 -8.20 -4.04
CA PHE A 123 4.13 -7.24 -3.99
C PHE A 123 3.04 -7.51 -5.03
N GLU A 124 3.40 -7.95 -6.24
CA GLU A 124 2.42 -8.30 -7.27
C GLU A 124 1.55 -9.48 -6.82
N HIS A 125 2.16 -10.50 -6.22
CA HIS A 125 1.43 -11.63 -5.68
C HIS A 125 0.48 -11.20 -4.54
N ALA A 126 0.96 -10.41 -3.58
CA ALA A 126 0.14 -9.87 -2.50
C ALA A 126 -1.02 -8.99 -3.02
N PHE A 127 -0.76 -8.18 -4.06
CA PHE A 127 -1.76 -7.34 -4.70
C PHE A 127 -2.89 -8.18 -5.31
N TYR A 128 -2.57 -9.23 -6.06
CA TYR A 128 -3.58 -10.11 -6.65
C TYR A 128 -4.37 -10.86 -5.58
N GLN A 129 -3.73 -11.36 -4.52
CA GLN A 129 -4.44 -12.06 -3.45
C GLN A 129 -5.46 -11.15 -2.73
N ILE A 130 -5.09 -9.89 -2.47
CA ILE A 130 -5.97 -8.91 -1.85
C ILE A 130 -7.06 -8.43 -2.81
N GLY A 131 -6.74 -8.23 -4.09
CA GLY A 131 -7.66 -7.74 -5.11
C GLY A 131 -8.63 -8.79 -5.67
N LEU A 132 -8.27 -10.07 -5.73
CA LEU A 132 -9.17 -11.13 -6.20
C LEU A 132 -10.31 -11.40 -5.22
N GLN A 133 -10.07 -11.17 -3.92
CA GLN A 133 -11.10 -11.32 -2.88
C GLN A 133 -12.19 -10.24 -2.95
N GLN A 134 -12.00 -9.19 -3.75
CA GLN A 134 -12.95 -8.11 -4.01
C GLN A 134 -13.98 -8.45 -5.11
N SER A 135 -13.73 -9.47 -5.95
CA SER A 135 -14.31 -9.54 -7.31
C SER A 135 -15.74 -10.13 -7.45
N LEU A 136 -16.47 -10.47 -6.39
CA LEU A 136 -17.80 -11.10 -6.55
C LEU A 136 -19.00 -10.28 -6.07
N SER A 137 -18.78 -9.04 -5.61
CA SER A 137 -19.89 -8.17 -5.17
C SER A 137 -19.60 -6.67 -5.21
N GLN A 138 -18.56 -6.23 -5.91
CA GLN A 138 -18.12 -4.84 -5.78
C GLN A 138 -18.72 -3.86 -6.77
N LEU A 139 -18.98 -2.67 -6.22
CA LEU A 139 -19.19 -1.43 -6.93
C LEU A 139 -18.01 -1.18 -7.88
N ARG A 140 -18.25 -1.33 -9.18
CA ARG A 140 -17.33 -0.93 -10.24
C ARG A 140 -17.63 0.52 -10.57
N VAL A 141 -16.59 1.35 -10.57
CA VAL A 141 -16.68 2.77 -10.98
C VAL A 141 -15.61 3.07 -12.02
N ASP A 142 -16.07 3.49 -13.19
CA ASP A 142 -15.25 3.99 -14.29
C ASP A 142 -15.47 5.50 -14.42
N ILE A 143 -14.39 6.23 -14.66
CA ILE A 143 -14.41 7.69 -14.79
C ILE A 143 -13.70 8.08 -16.09
N PHE A 144 -14.40 8.79 -16.97
CA PHE A 144 -13.92 9.08 -18.32
C PHE A 144 -14.55 10.37 -18.89
N PRO A 145 -13.96 11.00 -19.91
CA PRO A 145 -12.64 10.72 -20.45
C PRO A 145 -11.54 11.10 -19.44
N ASN A 146 -10.40 10.41 -19.53
CA ASN A 146 -9.19 10.72 -18.78
C ASN A 146 -8.00 10.54 -19.74
N PRO A 147 -7.44 11.61 -20.33
CA PRO A 147 -7.58 13.02 -19.93
C PRO A 147 -8.97 13.64 -20.16
N VAL A 148 -9.38 14.54 -19.27
CA VAL A 148 -10.65 15.28 -19.34
C VAL A 148 -10.44 16.67 -19.93
N GLU A 149 -11.35 17.09 -20.82
CA GLU A 149 -11.41 18.48 -21.26
C GLU A 149 -12.28 19.30 -20.32
N ASN A 150 -13.61 19.30 -20.46
CA ASN A 150 -14.49 20.12 -19.61
C ASN A 150 -15.54 19.33 -18.84
N THR A 151 -15.78 18.07 -19.19
CA THR A 151 -16.86 17.27 -18.63
C THR A 151 -16.36 15.86 -18.39
N ILE A 152 -16.67 15.31 -17.22
CA ILE A 152 -16.33 13.94 -16.86
C ILE A 152 -17.59 13.15 -16.53
N TYR A 153 -17.58 11.90 -16.94
CA TYR A 153 -18.63 10.94 -16.74
C TYR A 153 -18.17 9.90 -15.73
N ILE A 154 -19.07 9.59 -14.81
CA ILE A 154 -18.92 8.50 -13.85
C ILE A 154 -19.89 7.42 -14.30
N SER A 155 -19.42 6.19 -14.47
CA SER A 155 -20.27 5.02 -14.74
C SER A 155 -20.09 4.00 -13.64
N THR A 156 -21.20 3.51 -13.11
CA THR A 156 -21.23 2.51 -12.06
C THR A 156 -22.00 1.26 -12.49
N ASN A 157 -21.77 0.13 -11.83
CA ASN A 157 -22.58 -1.08 -12.01
C ASN A 157 -23.78 -1.16 -11.04
N LEU A 158 -24.25 -0.02 -10.52
CA LEU A 158 -25.40 0.04 -9.60
C LEU A 158 -26.76 0.03 -10.33
N GLY A 159 -26.78 0.30 -11.64
CA GLY A 159 -27.99 0.46 -12.43
C GLY A 159 -28.84 1.64 -11.95
N ASP A 160 -30.17 1.54 -12.10
CA ASP A 160 -31.13 2.60 -11.74
C ASP A 160 -31.40 2.73 -10.23
N ARG A 161 -30.43 2.41 -9.38
CA ARG A 161 -30.56 2.65 -7.94
C ARG A 161 -30.40 4.14 -7.68
N GLU A 162 -31.39 4.75 -7.03
CA GLU A 162 -31.31 6.11 -6.50
C GLU A 162 -30.31 6.14 -5.33
N GLU A 163 -29.02 6.27 -5.65
CA GLU A 163 -27.93 6.41 -4.70
C GLU A 163 -27.28 7.78 -4.89
N GLU A 164 -27.05 8.51 -3.79
CA GLU A 164 -26.23 9.72 -3.80
C GLU A 164 -24.74 9.35 -3.77
N VAL A 165 -23.98 9.89 -4.72
CA VAL A 165 -22.52 9.80 -4.75
C VAL A 165 -21.93 11.08 -4.21
N SER A 166 -21.20 10.99 -3.10
CA SER A 166 -20.41 12.11 -2.58
C SER A 166 -19.05 12.14 -3.29
N ILE A 167 -18.70 13.28 -3.88
CA ILE A 167 -17.49 13.48 -4.68
C ILE A 167 -16.65 14.57 -4.03
N ARG A 168 -15.37 14.28 -3.86
CA ARG A 168 -14.35 15.22 -3.38
C ARG A 168 -13.20 15.29 -4.38
N ILE A 169 -12.82 16.49 -4.79
CA ILE A 169 -11.73 16.72 -5.76
C ILE A 169 -10.62 17.50 -5.07
N THR A 170 -9.39 16.99 -5.11
CA THR A 170 -8.21 17.66 -4.59
C THR A 170 -7.13 17.81 -5.66
N ASP A 171 -6.24 18.78 -5.47
CA ASP A 171 -4.97 18.81 -6.21
C ASP A 171 -3.99 17.73 -5.67
N LEU A 172 -2.81 17.60 -6.30
CA LEU A 172 -1.76 16.67 -5.89
C LEU A 172 -1.13 16.98 -4.52
N THR A 173 -1.28 18.20 -4.01
CA THR A 173 -0.81 18.59 -2.67
C THR A 173 -1.85 18.33 -1.58
N GLY A 174 -3.05 17.87 -1.97
CA GLY A 174 -4.15 17.54 -1.06
C GLY A 174 -5.08 18.72 -0.74
N ASN A 175 -4.93 19.87 -1.41
CA ASN A 175 -5.86 20.99 -1.21
C ASN A 175 -7.22 20.62 -1.81
N LEU A 176 -8.28 20.80 -1.02
CA LEU A 176 -9.65 20.58 -1.46
C LEU A 176 -10.07 21.66 -2.45
N LEU A 177 -10.46 21.26 -3.66
CA LEU A 177 -10.95 22.16 -4.71
C LEU A 177 -12.47 22.19 -4.78
N SER A 178 -13.11 21.03 -4.63
CA SER A 178 -14.58 20.92 -4.63
C SER A 178 -15.05 19.70 -3.86
N GLU A 179 -16.23 19.83 -3.28
CA GLU A 179 -16.99 18.76 -2.65
C GLU A 179 -18.47 18.90 -3.05
N MET A 180 -19.05 17.84 -3.57
CA MET A 180 -20.39 17.85 -4.14
C MET A 180 -21.07 16.49 -4.00
N LYS A 181 -22.39 16.47 -4.09
CA LYS A 181 -23.18 15.25 -4.19
C LYS A 181 -23.86 15.20 -5.55
N VAL A 182 -23.87 14.05 -6.18
CA VAL A 182 -24.56 13.82 -7.44
C VAL A 182 -25.43 12.56 -7.33
N SER A 183 -26.60 12.61 -7.95
CA SER A 183 -27.43 11.42 -8.13
C SER A 183 -26.94 10.66 -9.36
N LEU A 184 -27.02 9.33 -9.30
CA LEU A 184 -26.85 8.51 -10.49
C LEU A 184 -28.14 8.54 -11.32
N GLU A 185 -28.02 8.81 -12.61
CA GLU A 185 -29.08 8.79 -13.62
C GLU A 185 -28.73 7.79 -14.73
N ASN A 186 -29.70 7.37 -15.55
CA ASN A 186 -29.50 6.57 -16.76
C ASN A 186 -28.57 5.33 -16.56
N ASP A 187 -29.03 4.30 -15.83
CA ASP A 187 -28.27 3.07 -15.59
C ASP A 187 -26.94 3.27 -14.82
N GLY A 188 -26.99 4.13 -13.80
CA GLY A 188 -25.86 4.29 -12.87
C GLY A 188 -24.78 5.27 -13.34
N MET A 189 -25.12 6.23 -14.19
CA MET A 189 -24.22 7.24 -14.73
C MET A 189 -24.38 8.62 -14.05
N ALA A 190 -23.33 9.41 -13.99
CA ALA A 190 -23.41 10.82 -13.61
C ALA A 190 -22.49 11.67 -14.50
N GLU A 191 -22.93 12.88 -14.82
CA GLU A 191 -22.19 13.87 -15.60
C GLU A 191 -21.77 15.03 -14.69
N LEU A 192 -20.50 15.40 -14.73
CA LEU A 192 -19.95 16.50 -13.96
C LEU A 192 -19.13 17.44 -14.83
N ASP A 193 -19.36 18.74 -14.66
CA ASP A 193 -18.44 19.76 -15.13
C ASP A 193 -17.11 19.68 -14.39
N PHE A 194 -16.02 19.79 -15.13
CA PHE A 194 -14.64 19.77 -14.64
C PHE A 194 -13.89 21.05 -15.03
N PRO A 195 -14.27 22.23 -14.48
CA PRO A 195 -13.79 23.54 -14.90
C PRO A 195 -12.42 23.92 -14.30
N TYR A 196 -11.54 22.94 -14.06
CA TYR A 196 -10.20 23.18 -13.53
C TYR A 196 -9.19 23.45 -14.64
N SER A 197 -8.03 24.01 -14.31
CA SER A 197 -6.92 24.17 -15.25
C SER A 197 -6.27 22.82 -15.59
N SER A 198 -5.36 22.79 -16.57
CA SER A 198 -4.59 21.56 -16.84
C SER A 198 -3.70 21.20 -15.65
N GLY A 199 -3.65 19.91 -15.33
CA GLY A 199 -3.03 19.40 -14.12
C GLY A 199 -3.48 17.97 -13.78
N ILE A 200 -2.96 17.48 -12.65
CA ILE A 200 -3.34 16.19 -12.09
C ILE A 200 -4.18 16.43 -10.84
N TYR A 201 -5.30 15.71 -10.76
CA TYR A 201 -6.27 15.81 -9.68
C TYR A 201 -6.54 14.43 -9.09
N ILE A 202 -6.93 14.40 -7.82
CA ILE A 202 -7.42 13.20 -7.15
C ILE A 202 -8.91 13.39 -6.91
N MET A 203 -9.72 12.50 -7.48
CA MET A 203 -11.15 12.43 -7.25
C MET A 203 -11.47 11.26 -6.33
N GLN A 204 -12.08 11.54 -5.20
CA GLN A 204 -12.62 10.56 -4.26
C GLN A 204 -14.14 10.52 -4.40
N LEU A 205 -14.70 9.33 -4.59
CA LEU A 205 -16.14 9.07 -4.68
C LEU A 205 -16.54 8.18 -3.52
N THR A 206 -17.63 8.52 -2.85
CA THR A 206 -18.19 7.74 -1.74
C THR A 206 -19.64 7.40 -2.04
N ILE A 207 -19.96 6.11 -2.05
CA ILE A 207 -21.32 5.57 -2.22
C ILE A 207 -21.61 4.63 -1.05
N GLY A 208 -22.58 4.97 -0.22
CA GLY A 208 -22.79 4.30 1.06
C GLY A 208 -21.53 4.29 1.92
N GLU A 209 -21.06 3.10 2.29
CA GLU A 209 -19.81 2.91 3.06
C GLU A 209 -18.56 2.73 2.18
N THR A 210 -18.72 2.69 0.85
CA THR A 210 -17.62 2.42 -0.08
C THR A 210 -17.02 3.73 -0.57
N SER A 211 -15.70 3.89 -0.43
CA SER A 211 -14.95 5.02 -1.00
C SER A 211 -13.95 4.55 -2.05
N ILE A 212 -13.94 5.20 -3.21
CA ILE A 212 -13.07 4.90 -4.36
C ILE A 212 -12.30 6.17 -4.71
N VAL A 213 -11.00 6.04 -5.00
CA VAL A 213 -10.14 7.16 -5.38
C VAL A 213 -9.60 6.93 -6.79
N LYS A 214 -9.66 7.95 -7.65
CA LYS A 214 -9.17 7.93 -9.03
C LYS A 214 -8.34 9.17 -9.33
N LYS A 215 -7.26 8.98 -10.08
CA LYS A 215 -6.44 10.06 -10.64
C LYS A 215 -7.09 10.58 -11.92
N ILE A 216 -7.28 11.88 -12.02
CA ILE A 216 -7.80 12.57 -13.21
C ILE A 216 -6.70 13.47 -13.79
N LEU A 217 -6.51 13.42 -15.11
CA LEU A 217 -5.59 14.27 -15.86
C LEU A 217 -6.41 15.25 -16.71
N LYS A 218 -6.04 16.53 -16.68
CA LYS A 218 -6.56 17.58 -17.58
C LYS A 218 -5.39 18.34 -18.21
#